data_AF-A0A1G0XKX5-F1
#
_entry.id   AF-A0A1G0XKX5-F1
#
_cell.length_a   1.000
_cell.length_b   1.000
_cell.length_c   1.000
_cell.angle_alpha   90.00
_cell.angle_beta   90.00
_cell.angle_gamma   90.00
#
_symmetry.space_group_name_H-M   'P 1'
#
loop_
_entity.id
_entity.type
_entity.pdbx_description
1 polymer ?
#
loop_
_entity_poly.entity_id
_entity_poly.type
_entity_poly.pdbx_seq_one_letter_code
_entity_poly.pdbx_strand_id
1 'polypeptide(L)'
;MPELLLLDGRTKELIAIGSSIAGNCLPCLRYHFAEAIKLGCTIEDIKETIGIGKMVKERPINDIYKLADDLINREKEKSIKEI
;
A
#
# COMPACT_ATOMS: atom_id res chain seq x y z
N MET A 1 14.88 -4.26 31.26
CA MET A 1 14.51 -5.47 30.49
C MET A 1 14.38 -5.03 29.04
N PRO A 2 15.38 -5.22 28.17
CA PRO A 2 15.22 -4.84 26.77
C PRO A 2 14.33 -5.90 26.12
N GLU A 3 13.18 -5.47 25.64
CA GLU A 3 12.28 -6.30 24.82
C GLU A 3 13.06 -6.90 23.64
N LEU A 4 13.14 -8.23 23.61
CA LEU A 4 13.42 -8.95 22.37
C LEU A 4 12.23 -8.68 21.43
N LEU A 5 12.34 -7.65 20.60
CA LEU A 5 11.43 -7.49 19.47
C LEU A 5 11.62 -8.69 18.52
N LEU A 6 10.53 -9.41 18.28
CA LEU A 6 10.49 -10.65 17.47
C LEU A 6 11.02 -10.47 16.04
N LEU A 7 10.93 -9.25 15.50
CA LEU A 7 11.42 -8.89 14.17
C LEU A 7 12.77 -8.17 14.28
N ASP A 8 13.71 -8.55 13.42
CA ASP A 8 14.97 -7.83 13.28
C ASP A 8 14.77 -6.45 12.65
N GLY A 9 15.82 -5.62 12.69
CA GLY A 9 15.75 -4.25 12.15
C GLY A 9 15.42 -4.22 10.66
N ARG A 10 16.04 -5.11 9.86
CA ARG A 10 15.80 -5.20 8.41
C ARG A 10 14.32 -5.47 8.11
N THR A 11 13.73 -6.46 8.78
CA THR A 11 12.33 -6.84 8.62
C THR A 11 11.40 -5.68 8.99
N LYS A 12 11.70 -4.95 10.07
CA LYS A 12 10.91 -3.77 10.46
C LYS A 12 10.95 -2.66 9.42
N GLU A 13 12.12 -2.33 8.90
CA GLU A 13 12.24 -1.28 7.90
C GLU A 13 11.57 -1.65 6.57
N LEU A 14 11.68 -2.91 6.13
CA LEU A 14 10.94 -3.38 4.96
C LEU A 14 9.42 -3.29 5.19
N ILE A 15 8.91 -3.75 6.33
CA ILE A 15 7.48 -3.58 6.69
C ILE A 15 7.09 -2.10 6.65
N ALA A 16 7.90 -1.23 7.24
CA ALA A 16 7.63 0.21 7.29
C ALA A 16 7.63 0.86 5.89
N ILE A 17 8.51 0.45 4.98
CA ILE A 17 8.49 0.89 3.57
C ILE A 17 7.19 0.45 2.90
N GLY A 18 6.81 -0.81 3.02
CA GLY A 18 5.57 -1.35 2.44
C GLY A 18 4.33 -0.62 2.96
N SER A 19 4.25 -0.41 4.29
CA SER A 19 3.19 0.38 4.93
C SER A 19 3.20 1.84 4.49
N SER A 20 4.37 2.45 4.29
CA SER A 20 4.47 3.83 3.82
C SER A 20 3.91 4.00 2.41
N ILE A 21 4.16 3.04 1.51
CA ILE A 21 3.57 3.02 0.17
C ILE A 21 2.06 2.82 0.26
N ALA A 22 1.60 1.85 1.04
CA ALA A 22 0.18 1.56 1.21
C ALA A 22 -0.59 2.77 1.78
N GLY A 23 0.00 3.47 2.75
CA GLY A 23 -0.59 4.61 3.45
C GLY A 23 -0.30 5.99 2.83
N ASN A 24 0.34 6.07 1.66
CA ASN A 24 0.74 7.36 1.04
C ASN A 24 1.62 8.28 1.92
N CYS A 25 2.38 7.74 2.87
CA CYS A 25 3.22 8.57 3.74
C CYS A 25 4.59 8.86 3.10
N LEU A 26 4.71 9.95 2.35
CA LEU A 26 5.96 10.41 1.74
C LEU A 26 7.12 10.59 2.74
N PRO A 27 6.97 11.30 3.87
CA PRO A 27 8.07 11.46 4.83
C PRO A 27 8.48 10.12 5.46
N CYS A 28 7.52 9.24 5.76
CA CYS A 28 7.81 7.90 6.28
C CYS A 28 8.61 7.08 5.27
N LEU A 29 8.22 7.08 3.99
CA LEU A 29 8.94 6.37 2.94
C LEU A 29 10.39 6.84 2.83
N ARG A 30 10.63 8.16 2.86
CA ARG A 30 12.00 8.70 2.80
C ARG A 30 12.86 8.25 3.97
N TYR A 31 12.29 8.29 5.17
CA TYR A 31 12.99 7.88 6.39
C TYR A 31 13.33 6.39 6.39
N HIS A 32 12.31 5.54 6.24
CA HIS A 32 12.47 4.08 6.32
C HIS A 32 13.28 3.51 5.17
N PHE A 33 13.24 4.13 3.97
CA PHE A 33 14.14 3.78 2.89
C PHE A 33 15.61 4.00 3.28
N ALA A 34 15.94 5.15 3.88
CA ALA A 34 17.31 5.44 4.30
C ALA A 34 17.79 4.49 5.40
N GLU A 35 16.93 4.16 6.37
CA GLU A 35 17.26 3.21 7.44
C GLU A 35 17.43 1.77 6.91
N ALA A 36 16.58 1.32 5.99
CA ALA A 36 16.73 0.02 5.34
C ALA A 36 18.08 -0.14 4.65
N ILE A 37 18.54 0.91 3.94
CA ILE A 37 19.87 0.92 3.30
C ILE A 37 20.99 0.82 4.34
N LYS A 38 20.91 1.56 5.45
CA LYS A 38 21.90 1.49 6.54
C LYS A 38 21.98 0.10 7.17
N LEU A 39 20.86 -0.62 7.23
CA LEU A 39 20.77 -1.98 7.74
C LEU A 39 21.15 -3.06 6.71
N GLY A 40 21.53 -2.66 5.50
CA GLY A 40 22.01 -3.58 4.46
C GLY A 40 20.90 -4.31 3.70
N CYS A 41 19.66 -3.81 3.72
CA CYS A 41 18.63 -4.30 2.80
C CYS A 41 19.04 -4.03 1.35
N THR A 42 18.84 -5.01 0.47
CA THR A 42 19.16 -4.85 -0.94
C THR A 42 18.10 -3.99 -1.64
N ILE A 43 18.45 -3.44 -2.81
CA ILE A 43 17.47 -2.72 -3.63
C ILE A 43 16.36 -3.66 -4.11
N GLU A 44 16.68 -4.94 -4.30
CA GLU A 44 15.74 -6.00 -4.65
C GLU A 44 14.72 -6.23 -3.53
N ASP A 45 15.17 -6.36 -2.26
CA ASP A 45 14.29 -6.47 -1.08
C ASP A 45 13.29 -5.30 -1.02
N ILE A 46 13.80 -4.08 -1.25
CA ILE A 46 13.01 -2.85 -1.20
C ILE A 46 12.03 -2.78 -2.39
N LYS A 47 12.45 -3.16 -3.60
CA LYS A 47 11.58 -3.20 -4.79
C LYS A 47 10.41 -4.17 -4.59
N GLU A 48 10.68 -5.36 -4.08
CA GLU A 48 9.63 -6.35 -3.79
C GLU A 48 8.63 -5.80 -2.76
N THR A 49 9.15 -5.22 -1.68
CA THR A 49 8.36 -4.56 -0.63
C THR A 49 7.48 -3.42 -1.17
N ILE A 50 8.02 -2.58 -2.05
CA ILE A 50 7.25 -1.52 -2.72
C ILE A 50 6.14 -2.12 -3.58
N GLY A 51 6.41 -3.23 -4.27
CA GLY A 51 5.42 -3.97 -5.04
C GLY A 51 4.24 -4.45 -4.19
N ILE A 52 4.53 -5.01 -3.00
CA ILE A 52 3.51 -5.43 -2.03
C ILE A 52 2.69 -4.22 -1.54
N GLY A 53 3.36 -3.15 -1.12
CA GLY A 53 2.67 -1.93 -0.67
C GLY A 53 1.79 -1.30 -1.74
N LYS A 54 2.24 -1.32 -3.00
CA LYS A 54 1.49 -0.85 -4.17
C LYS A 54 0.24 -1.71 -4.40
N MET A 55 0.36 -3.03 -4.34
CA MET A 55 -0.77 -3.95 -4.49
C MET A 55 -1.87 -3.65 -3.45
N VAL A 56 -1.49 -3.44 -2.18
CA VAL A 56 -2.43 -3.08 -1.11
C VAL A 56 -3.08 -1.71 -1.38
N LYS A 57 -2.29 -0.72 -1.84
CA LYS A 57 -2.78 0.61 -2.20
C LYS A 57 -3.75 0.61 -3.38
N GLU A 58 -3.57 -0.28 -4.35
CA GLU A 58 -4.42 -0.36 -5.54
C GLU A 58 -5.83 -0.87 -5.24
N ARG A 59 -6.01 -1.68 -4.19
CA ARG A 59 -7.32 -2.21 -3.80
C ARG A 59 -8.39 -1.13 -3.56
N PRO A 60 -8.19 -0.15 -2.65
CA PRO A 60 -9.21 0.86 -2.38
C PRO A 60 -9.51 1.76 -3.59
N ILE A 61 -8.51 2.12 -4.40
CA ILE A 61 -8.73 2.97 -5.57
C ILE A 61 -9.56 2.23 -6.64
N ASN A 62 -9.29 0.93 -6.86
CA ASN A 62 -10.07 0.12 -7.77
C ASN A 62 -11.52 -0.06 -7.27
N ASP A 63 -11.72 -0.21 -5.96
CA ASP A 63 -13.05 -0.34 -5.36
C ASP A 63 -13.88 0.94 -5.52
N ILE A 64 -13.27 2.11 -5.38
CA ILE A 64 -13.95 3.39 -5.60
C ILE A 64 -14.39 3.54 -7.06
N TYR A 65 -13.53 3.21 -8.03
CA TYR A 65 -13.92 3.29 -9.44
C TYR A 65 -15.00 2.29 -9.80
N LYS A 66 -14.89 1.05 -9.33
CA LYS A 66 -15.93 0.04 -9.52
C LYS A 66 -17.26 0.50 -8.95
N LEU A 67 -17.27 1.07 -7.74
CA LEU A 67 -18.48 1.60 -7.14
C LEU A 67 -19.07 2.75 -7.98
N ALA A 68 -18.24 3.64 -8.49
CA ALA A 68 -18.71 4.73 -9.36
C ALA A 68 -19.39 4.19 -10.63
N ASP A 69 -18.78 3.20 -11.29
CA ASP A 69 -19.36 2.55 -12.47
C ASP A 69 -20.68 1.84 -12.14
N ASP A 70 -20.73 1.11 -11.02
CA ASP A 70 -21.93 0.41 -10.56
C ASP A 70 -23.09 1.40 -10.30
N LEU A 71 -22.81 2.56 -9.71
CA LEU A 71 -23.82 3.60 -9.47
C LEU A 71 -24.36 4.18 -10.78
N ILE A 72 -23.48 4.48 -11.76
CA ILE A 72 -23.89 4.97 -13.08
C ILE A 72 -24.77 3.95 -13.79
N ASN A 73 -24.39 2.68 -13.78
CA ASN A 73 -25.14 1.62 -14.45
C ASN A 73 -26.53 1.42 -13.83
N ARG A 74 -26.64 1.48 -12.50
CA ARG A 74 -27.94 1.40 -11.81
C ARG A 74 -28.90 2.51 -12.22
N GLU A 75 -28.42 3.73 -12.39
CA GLU A 75 -29.27 4.84 -12.84
C GLU A 75 -29.72 4.64 -14.30
N LYS A 76 -28.84 4.18 -15.19
CA LYS A 76 -29.21 3.83 -16.58
C LYS A 76 -30.29 2.75 -16.64
N GLU A 77 -30.17 1.71 -15.83
CA GLU A 77 -31.14 0.60 -15.77
C GLU A 77 -32.52 1.04 -15.28
N LYS A 78 -32.59 2.00 -14.33
CA LYS A 78 -33.87 2.57 -13.88
C LYS A 78 -34.56 3.33 -15.01
N SER A 79 -33.83 4.20 -15.72
CA SER A 79 -34.39 4.98 -16.84
C SER A 79 -34.93 4.12 -17.98
N ILE A 80 -34.37 2.91 -18.19
CA ILE A 80 -34.88 1.96 -19.20
C ILE A 80 -36.19 1.29 -18.76
N LYS A 81 -36.37 1.05 -17.45
CA LYS A 81 -37.56 0.37 -16.91
C LYS A 81 -38.78 1.28 -16.77
N GLU A 82 -38.60 2.60 -16.85
CA GLU A 82 -39.65 3.61 -16.74
C GLU A 82 -40.27 4.00 -18.10
N ILE A 83 -39.78 3.43 -19.21
CA ILE A 83 -40.29 3.57 -20.58
C ILE A 83 -41.02 2.28 -20.97
#